data_AF-A0A3D8HUV5-F1
#
_entry.id   AF-A0A3D8HUV5-F1
#
_cell.length_a   1.000
_cell.length_b   1.000
_cell.length_c   1.000
_cell.angle_alpha   90.00
_cell.angle_beta   90.00
_cell.angle_gamma   90.00
#
_symmetry.space_group_name_H-M   'P 1'
#
loop_
_entity.id
_entity.type
_entity.pdbx_description
1 polymer ?
#
loop_
_entity_poly.entity_id
_entity_poly.type
_entity_poly.pdbx_seq_one_letter_code
_entity_poly.pdbx_strand_id
1 'polypeptide(L)' 'MSEYFEARGVSEETYENAVLAPYFEEIFQSLKPNARILDFGCGFGQTLQAIKNKSFAWNKQLGGGAIPL' A
#
# COMPACT_ATOMS: atom_id res chain seq x y z
N MET A 1 8.23 -20.56 11.03
CA MET A 1 7.92 -19.41 10.14
C MET A 1 8.67 -18.15 10.57
N SER A 2 9.26 -18.08 11.77
CA SER A 2 10.08 -16.93 12.20
C SER A 2 11.43 -16.82 11.47
N GLU A 3 12.05 -17.95 11.11
CA GLU A 3 13.42 -17.98 10.56
C GLU A 3 13.63 -17.14 9.28
N TYR A 4 12.63 -17.00 8.40
CA TYR A 4 12.80 -16.24 7.16
C TYR A 4 12.95 -14.74 7.42
N PHE A 5 12.05 -14.15 8.22
CA PHE A 5 12.10 -12.72 8.51
C PHE A 5 13.21 -12.37 9.51
N GLU A 6 13.47 -13.27 10.46
CA GLU A 6 14.61 -13.17 11.39
C GLU A 6 15.95 -13.20 10.64
N ALA A 7 16.15 -14.14 9.69
CA ALA A 7 17.37 -14.20 8.88
C ALA A 7 17.55 -12.97 7.97
N ARG A 8 16.45 -12.31 7.61
CA ARG A 8 16.45 -11.06 6.85
C ARG A 8 16.65 -9.82 7.73
N GLY A 9 16.61 -9.97 9.05
CA GLY A 9 16.77 -8.87 10.02
C GLY A 9 15.66 -7.83 9.94
N VAL A 10 14.43 -8.27 9.59
CA VAL A 10 13.28 -7.36 9.41
C VAL A 10 12.12 -7.75 10.32
N SER A 11 11.43 -6.74 10.83
CA SER A 11 10.24 -6.86 11.67
C SER A 11 9.06 -6.11 11.06
N GLU A 12 7.86 -6.28 11.63
CA GLU A 12 6.68 -5.50 11.26
C GLU A 12 6.92 -3.98 11.45
N GLU A 13 7.53 -3.60 12.57
CA GLU A 13 7.90 -2.22 12.92
C GLU A 13 8.80 -1.55 11.87
N THR A 14 9.66 -2.33 11.20
CA THR A 14 10.54 -1.86 10.12
C THR A 14 9.75 -1.17 9.01
N TYR A 15 8.47 -1.55 8.84
CA TYR A 15 7.65 -1.14 7.71
C TYR A 15 6.42 -0.31 8.09
N GLU A 16 6.26 0.10 9.35
CA GLU A 16 5.13 0.94 9.79
C GLU A 16 4.96 2.21 8.95
N ASN A 17 6.08 2.78 8.51
CA ASN A 17 6.13 4.02 7.73
C ASN A 17 6.56 3.78 6.27
N ALA A 18 6.27 2.60 5.71
CA ALA A 18 6.63 2.29 4.34
C ALA A 18 6.09 3.34 3.36
N VAL A 19 6.99 3.88 2.55
CA VAL A 19 6.67 4.89 1.53
C VAL A 19 6.50 4.19 0.18
N LEU A 20 5.41 4.50 -0.52
CA LEU A 20 5.23 4.02 -1.88
C LEU A 20 6.27 4.63 -2.82
N ALA A 21 6.85 3.79 -3.66
CA ALA A 21 7.71 4.25 -4.72
C ALA A 21 6.94 5.21 -5.67
N PRO A 22 7.57 6.26 -6.21
CA PRO A 22 6.89 7.29 -7.00
C PRO A 22 6.08 6.76 -8.19
N TYR A 23 6.56 5.70 -8.85
CA TYR A 23 5.91 5.13 -10.04
C TYR A 23 4.50 4.59 -9.77
N PHE A 24 4.16 4.27 -8.52
CA PHE A 24 2.80 3.82 -8.17
C PHE A 24 1.75 4.89 -8.49
N GLU A 25 2.11 6.17 -8.46
CA GLU A 25 1.20 7.26 -8.76
C GLU A 25 0.69 7.22 -10.20
N GLU A 26 1.61 7.06 -11.15
CA GLU A 26 1.29 6.93 -12.57
C GLU A 26 0.46 5.66 -12.83
N ILE A 27 0.80 4.55 -12.17
CA ILE A 27 0.03 3.32 -12.26
C ILE A 27 -1.40 3.56 -11.76
N PHE A 28 -1.59 4.13 -10.57
CA PHE A 28 -2.94 4.34 -10.01
C PHE A 28 -3.79 5.26 -10.86
N GLN A 29 -3.22 6.30 -11.47
CA GLN A 29 -3.93 7.19 -12.40
C GLN A 29 -4.40 6.45 -13.67
N SER A 30 -3.70 5.40 -14.08
CA SER A 30 -4.05 4.60 -15.26
C SER A 30 -5.06 3.47 -14.98
N LEU A 31 -5.29 3.12 -13.71
CA LEU A 31 -6.15 1.99 -13.35
C LEU A 31 -7.63 2.36 -13.48
N LYS A 32 -8.42 1.35 -13.88
CA LYS A 32 -9.87 1.46 -13.84
C LYS A 32 -10.37 1.53 -12.40
N PRO A 33 -11.52 2.19 -12.14
CA PRO A 33 -12.19 2.09 -10.85
C PRO A 33 -12.38 0.62 -10.45
N ASN A 34 -12.25 0.35 -9.15
CA ASN A 34 -12.40 -1.00 -8.55
C ASN A 34 -11.42 -2.06 -9.08
N ALA A 35 -10.27 -1.64 -9.63
CA ALA A 35 -9.17 -2.55 -9.91
C ALA A 35 -8.74 -3.28 -8.63
N ARG A 36 -8.44 -4.59 -8.76
CA ARG A 36 -7.98 -5.43 -7.66
C ARG A 36 -6.45 -5.52 -7.67
N ILE A 37 -5.85 -5.51 -6.49
CA ILE A 37 -4.41 -5.61 -6.31
C ILE A 37 -4.06 -7.02 -5.80
N LEU A 38 -3.02 -7.61 -6.39
CA LEU A 38 -2.37 -8.83 -5.91
C LEU A 38 -0.90 -8.48 -5.64
N ASP A 39 -0.44 -8.68 -4.41
CA ASP A 39 0.90 -8.34 -3.95
C ASP A 39 1.73 -9.60 -3.71
N PHE A 40 2.62 -9.94 -4.64
CA PHE A 40 3.49 -11.11 -4.53
C PHE A 40 4.69 -10.79 -3.65
N GLY A 41 4.99 -11.67 -2.68
CA GLY A 41 6.06 -11.41 -1.73
C GLY A 41 5.73 -10.24 -0.80
N CYS A 42 4.45 -10.11 -0.42
CA CYS A 42 3.93 -9.01 0.38
C CYS A 42 4.62 -8.83 1.74
N GLY A 43 5.37 -9.84 2.23
CA GLY A 43 6.08 -9.77 3.50
C GLY A 43 5.09 -9.53 4.64
N PHE A 44 5.22 -8.38 5.32
CA PHE A 44 4.31 -7.95 6.38
C PHE A 44 3.13 -7.11 5.86
N GLY A 45 2.94 -7.00 4.54
CA GLY A 45 1.83 -6.26 3.94
C GLY A 45 2.08 -4.76 3.78
N GLN A 46 3.33 -4.32 3.91
CA GLN A 46 3.70 -2.91 3.95
C GLN A 46 3.32 -2.12 2.69
N THR A 47 3.38 -2.74 1.52
CA THR A 47 2.98 -2.10 0.25
C THR A 47 1.49 -1.79 0.27
N LEU A 48 0.66 -2.78 0.61
CA LEU A 48 -0.79 -2.60 0.69
C LEU A 48 -1.19 -1.58 1.76
N GLN A 49 -0.50 -1.58 2.90
CA GLN A 49 -0.71 -0.60 3.97
C GLN A 49 -0.41 0.83 3.48
N ALA A 50 0.72 1.02 2.78
CA ALA A 50 1.09 2.31 2.22
C ALA A 50 0.11 2.79 1.13
N ILE A 51 -0.42 1.87 0.30
CA ILE A 51 -1.48 2.16 -0.69
C ILE A 51 -2.76 2.62 0.00
N LYS A 52 -3.20 1.91 1.04
CA LYS A 52 -4.39 2.28 1.81
C LYS A 52 -4.26 3.67 2.42
N ASN A 53 -3.10 3.99 2.98
CA ASN A 53 -2.84 5.30 3.58
C ASN A 53 -2.77 6.43 2.53
N LYS A 54 -2.13 6.20 1.38
CA LYS A 54 -2.08 7.19 0.27
C LYS A 54 -3.46 7.41 -0.36
N SER A 55 -4.25 6.36 -0.54
CA SER A 55 -5.64 6.45 -1.03
C SER A 55 -6.51 7.29 -0.08
N PHE A 56 -6.37 7.11 1.24
CA PHE A 56 -7.09 7.92 2.21
C PHE A 56 -6.69 9.40 2.15
N ALA A 57 -5.40 9.69 1.96
CA ALA A 57 -4.91 11.07 1.80
C ALA A 57 -5.46 11.73 0.52
N TRP A 58 -5.48 11.02 -0.61
CA TRP A 58 -6.08 11.51 -1.85
C TRP A 58 -7.60 11.75 -1.72
N ASN A 59 -8.34 10.84 -1.10
CA ASN A 59 -9.77 11.02 -0.85
C ASN A 59 -10.06 12.22 0.08
N LYS A 60 -9.14 12.51 1.00
CA LYS A 60 -9.24 13.68 1.89
C LYS A 60 -8.96 14.99 1.16
N GLN A 61 -8.01 14.99 0.20
CA GLN A 61 -7.72 16.15 -0.66
C GLN A 61 -8.84 16.48 -1.64
N LEU A 62 -9.57 15.46 -2.11
CA LEU A 62 -10.71 15.62 -3.04
C LEU A 62 -12.03 15.98 -2.34
N GLY A 63 -12.01 16.21 -1.03
CA GLY A 63 -13.19 16.67 -0.29
C GLY A 63 -14.29 15.62 -0.18
N GLY A 64 -14.06 14.56 0.61
CA GLY A 64 -15.11 13.87 1.37
C GLY A 64 -16.41 13.55 0.62
N GLY A 65 -16.33 13.00 -0.60
CA GLY A 65 -17.45 12.38 -1.28
C GLY A 65 -17.27 10.87 -1.27
N ALA A 66 -18.16 10.15 -0.59
CA ALA A 66 -18.18 8.70 -0.61
C ALA A 66 -18.26 8.20 -2.06
N ILE A 67 -17.20 7.54 -2.53
CA ILE A 67 -17.28 6.69 -3.72
C ILE A 67 -17.91 5.39 -3.23
N PRO A 68 -19.15 5.05 -3.61
CA PRO A 68 -19.73 3.77 -3.22
C PRO A 68 -18.92 2.66 -3.90
N LEU A 69 -18.52 1.68 -3.10
CA LEU A 69 -17.92 0.41 -3.53
C LEU A 69 -18.86 -0.34 -4.48
#